data_AF-A0A3M1JZE4-F1
#
_entry.id   AF-A0A3M1JZE4-F1
#
_cell.length_a   1.000
_cell.length_b   1.000
_cell.length_c   1.000
_cell.angle_alpha   90.00
_cell.angle_beta   90.00
_cell.angle_gamma   90.00
#
_symmetry.space_group_name_H-M   'P 1'
#
loop_
_entity.id
_entity.type
_entity.pdbx_description
1 polymer ?
#
loop_
_entity_poly.entity_id
_entity_poly.type
_entity_poly.pdbx_seq_one_letter_code
_entity_poly.pdbx_strand_id
1 'polypeptide(L)'
;MRAAADPATLSRVIEHFALLNIVPETVKARRFNGGALVIDLKVKGLAGDRIDIIARKLRAMVLVHGVAVEVFAAGCDLDDYRAARVSAEAALTA
;
A
#
# COMPACT_ATOMS: atom_id res chain seq x y z
N MET A 1 2.64 -1.45 1.18
CA MET A 1 3.21 -2.02 -0.07
C MET A 1 4.70 -1.68 -0.15
N ARG A 2 5.56 -2.59 -0.64
CA ARG A 2 6.99 -2.34 -0.88
C ARG A 2 7.27 -2.30 -2.38
N ALA A 3 8.07 -1.34 -2.82
CA ALA A 3 8.38 -1.09 -4.21
C ALA A 3 9.79 -0.51 -4.40
N ALA A 4 10.27 -0.45 -5.64
CA ALA A 4 11.49 0.24 -6.01
C ALA A 4 11.36 1.75 -5.75
N ALA A 5 12.41 2.39 -5.23
CA ALA A 5 12.46 3.85 -5.09
C ALA A 5 12.79 4.56 -6.42
N ASP A 6 12.04 4.17 -7.45
CA ASP A 6 12.03 4.83 -8.76
C ASP A 6 11.07 6.03 -8.73
N PRO A 7 11.41 7.17 -9.34
CA PRO A 7 10.56 8.37 -9.37
C PRO A 7 9.15 8.12 -9.94
N ALA A 8 8.98 7.14 -10.84
CA ALA A 8 7.70 6.83 -11.48
C ALA A 8 6.83 5.84 -10.67
N THR A 9 7.38 5.18 -9.64
CA THR A 9 6.66 4.15 -8.88
C THR A 9 5.35 4.68 -8.31
N LEU A 10 5.40 5.81 -7.60
CA LEU A 10 4.21 6.34 -6.91
C LEU A 10 3.14 6.76 -7.92
N SER A 11 3.53 7.44 -9.00
CA SER A 11 2.61 7.88 -10.05
C SER A 11 1.90 6.70 -10.72
N ARG A 12 2.63 5.63 -11.06
CA ARG A 12 2.04 4.41 -11.66
C ARG A 12 1.05 3.71 -10.73
N VAL A 13 1.35 3.68 -9.44
CA VAL A 13 0.44 3.13 -8.43
C VAL A 13 -0.83 3.96 -8.37
N ILE A 14 -0.73 5.28 -8.28
CA ILE A 14 -1.89 6.18 -8.20
C ILE A 14 -2.74 6.10 -9.49
N GLU A 15 -2.09 6.10 -10.65
CA GLU A 15 -2.75 5.96 -11.96
C GLU A 15 -3.60 4.69 -12.02
N HIS A 16 -3.12 3.59 -11.43
CA HIS A 16 -3.90 2.36 -11.37
C HIS A 16 -5.22 2.50 -10.63
N PHE A 17 -5.25 3.24 -9.51
CA PHE A 17 -6.50 3.53 -8.80
C PHE A 17 -7.38 4.50 -9.58
N ALA A 18 -6.78 5.50 -10.22
CA ALA A 18 -7.51 6.46 -11.08
C ALA A 18 -8.24 5.75 -12.23
N LEU A 19 -7.57 4.81 -12.93
CA LEU A 19 -8.17 4.00 -14.01
C LEU A 19 -9.35 3.13 -13.54
N LEU A 20 -9.44 2.85 -12.23
CA LEU A 20 -10.54 2.10 -11.64
C LEU A 20 -11.64 3.00 -11.06
N ASN A 21 -11.54 4.32 -11.28
CA ASN A 21 -12.38 5.35 -10.67
C ASN A 21 -12.39 5.29 -9.14
N ILE A 22 -11.23 4.99 -8.55
CA ILE A 22 -11.03 4.91 -7.11
C ILE A 22 -10.09 6.04 -6.70
N VAL A 23 -10.55 6.87 -5.75
CA VAL A 23 -9.72 7.88 -5.11
C VAL A 23 -9.31 7.36 -3.73
N PRO A 24 -8.02 7.12 -3.48
CA PRO A 24 -7.56 6.77 -2.14
C PRO A 24 -7.85 7.90 -1.15
N GLU A 25 -8.32 7.56 0.05
CA GLU A 25 -8.51 8.53 1.14
C GLU A 25 -7.16 9.08 1.63
N THR A 26 -6.16 8.20 1.67
CA THR A 26 -4.79 8.58 2.04
C THR A 26 -3.78 7.85 1.17
N VAL A 27 -2.70 8.57 0.86
CA VAL A 27 -1.51 8.02 0.20
C VAL A 27 -0.31 8.51 1.00
N LYS A 28 0.50 7.60 1.53
CA LYS A 28 1.76 7.94 2.19
C LYS A 28 2.87 7.12 1.56
N ALA A 29 3.91 7.79 1.09
CA ALA A 29 5.09 7.15 0.53
C ALA A 29 6.32 7.60 1.33
N ARG A 30 7.14 6.63 1.76
CA ARG A 30 8.35 6.89 2.54
C ARG A 30 9.46 5.98 2.07
N ARG A 31 10.70 6.49 2.10
CA ARG A 31 11.88 5.64 1.90
C ARG A 31 12.04 4.73 3.12
N PHE A 32 12.39 3.48 2.88
CA PHE A 32 12.67 2.48 3.89
C PHE A 32 14.07 1.89 3.66
N ASN A 33 14.71 1.41 4.73
CA ASN A 33 16.09 0.93 4.74
C ASN A 33 16.44 0.08 3.51
N GLY A 34 17.62 0.36 2.93
CA GLY A 34 18.09 -0.29 1.71
C GLY A 34 17.58 0.34 0.40
N GLY A 35 17.01 1.54 0.45
CA GLY A 35 16.62 2.29 -0.74
C GLY A 35 15.31 1.84 -1.38
N ALA A 36 14.49 1.06 -0.67
CA ALA A 36 13.14 0.71 -1.12
C ALA A 36 12.13 1.81 -0.76
N LEU A 37 11.00 1.84 -1.48
CA LEU A 37 9.86 2.69 -1.17
C LEU A 37 8.77 1.87 -0.48
N VAL A 38 8.28 2.37 0.65
CA VAL A 38 7.08 1.85 1.30
C VAL A 38 5.93 2.81 0.99
N ILE A 39 4.88 2.27 0.41
CA ILE A 39 3.66 3.00 0.06
C ILE A 39 2.49 2.41 0.86
N ASP A 40 1.84 3.25 1.64
CA ASP A 40 0.64 2.96 2.41
C ASP A 40 -0.55 3.70 1.78
N LEU A 41 -1.63 2.97 1.53
CA LEU A 41 -2.82 3.45 0.83
C LEU A 41 -4.07 3.03 1.61
N LYS A 42 -4.98 3.97 1.83
CA LYS A 42 -6.31 3.70 2.41
C LYS A 42 -7.36 3.95 1.34
N VAL A 43 -8.24 2.97 1.15
CA VAL A 43 -9.36 3.07 0.21
C VAL A 43 -10.63 2.58 0.93
N LYS A 44 -11.73 3.29 0.73
CA LYS A 44 -13.04 2.96 1.29
C LYS A 44 -13.97 2.38 0.24
N GLY A 45 -14.92 1.53 0.67
CA GLY A 45 -16.02 1.07 -0.18
C GLY A 45 -15.62 0.05 -1.24
N LEU A 46 -14.53 -0.70 -1.03
CA LEU A 46 -14.16 -1.82 -1.90
C LEU A 46 -14.80 -3.12 -1.41
N ALA A 47 -15.45 -3.83 -2.33
CA ALA A 47 -15.87 -5.21 -2.11
C ALA A 47 -14.65 -6.15 -2.09
N GLY A 48 -14.72 -7.24 -1.32
CA GLY A 48 -13.57 -8.13 -1.07
C GLY A 48 -12.96 -8.72 -2.34
N ASP A 49 -13.77 -9.14 -3.30
CA ASP A 49 -13.33 -9.61 -4.61
C ASP A 49 -12.51 -8.55 -5.38
N ARG A 50 -12.95 -7.30 -5.31
CA ARG A 50 -12.29 -6.16 -5.94
C ARG A 50 -10.96 -5.83 -5.28
N ILE A 51 -10.87 -5.99 -3.95
CA ILE A 51 -9.61 -5.85 -3.19
C ILE A 51 -8.58 -6.85 -3.72
N ASP A 52 -8.96 -8.12 -3.86
CA ASP A 52 -8.06 -9.17 -4.33
C ASP A 52 -7.60 -8.96 -5.77
N ILE A 53 -8.47 -8.47 -6.64
CA ILE A 53 -8.12 -8.14 -8.03
C ILE A 53 -7.10 -7.00 -8.06
N ILE A 54 -7.34 -5.92 -7.32
CA ILE A 54 -6.43 -4.77 -7.25
C ILE A 54 -5.08 -5.20 -6.69
N ALA A 55 -5.07 -5.95 -5.59
CA ALA A 55 -3.84 -6.42 -4.97
C ALA A 55 -3.02 -7.33 -5.91
N ARG A 56 -3.67 -8.22 -6.66
CA ARG A 56 -3.01 -9.03 -7.69
C ARG A 56 -2.41 -8.17 -8.80
N LYS A 57 -3.14 -7.17 -9.31
CA LYS A 57 -2.63 -6.26 -10.34
C LYS A 57 -1.45 -5.42 -9.85
N LEU A 58 -1.50 -4.93 -8.62
CA LEU A 58 -0.38 -4.21 -8.01
C LEU A 58 0.86 -5.10 -7.86
N ARG A 59 0.69 -6.36 -7.42
CA ARG A 59 1.82 -7.33 -7.32
C ARG A 59 2.45 -7.66 -8.68
N ALA A 60 1.69 -7.53 -9.76
CA ALA A 60 2.19 -7.77 -11.12
C ALA A 60 2.97 -6.58 -11.71
N MET A 61 2.96 -5.41 -11.05
CA MET A 61 3.74 -4.26 -11.50
C MET A 61 5.23 -4.50 -11.25
N VAL A 62 6.06 -4.30 -12.29
CA VAL A 62 7.51 -4.55 -12.24
C VAL A 62 8.21 -3.85 -11.08
N LEU A 63 7.77 -2.64 -10.72
CA LEU A 63 8.38 -1.85 -9.64
C LEU A 63 7.89 -2.25 -8.25
N VAL A 64 6.92 -3.16 -8.12
CA VAL A 64 6.34 -3.56 -6.84
C VAL A 64 6.95 -4.88 -6.39
N HIS A 65 7.58 -4.87 -5.22
CA HIS A 65 8.24 -6.05 -4.65
C HIS A 65 7.28 -6.87 -3.76
N GLY A 66 6.24 -6.24 -3.22
CA GLY A 66 5.27 -6.94 -2.39
C GLY A 66 4.09 -6.07 -1.95
N VAL A 67 2.91 -6.69 -1.87
CA VAL A 67 1.66 -6.05 -1.43
C VAL A 67 1.06 -6.88 -0.31
N ALA A 68 0.83 -6.23 0.82
CA ALA A 68 0.00 -6.72 1.91
C ALA A 68 -1.31 -5.91 1.91
N VAL A 69 -2.40 -6.57 2.25
CA VAL A 69 -3.75 -6.00 2.26
C VAL A 69 -4.37 -6.30 3.60
N GLU A 70 -4.99 -5.29 4.19
CA GLU A 70 -5.73 -5.41 5.43
C GLU A 70 -7.08 -4.73 5.26
N VAL A 71 -8.11 -5.37 5.80
CA VAL A 71 -9.49 -4.91 5.70
C VAL A 71 -9.94 -4.49 7.09
N PHE A 72 -10.39 -3.25 7.21
CA PHE A 72 -10.87 -2.68 8.46
C PHE A 72 -12.39 -2.55 8.40
N ALA A 73 -13.05 -2.81 9.54
CA ALA A 73 -14.46 -2.44 9.70
C ALA A 73 -14.62 -0.92 9.60
N ALA A 74 -15.79 -0.45 9.18
CA ALA A 74 -16.07 0.98 9.07
C ALA A 74 -15.88 1.66 10.44
N GLY A 75 -14.95 2.63 10.51
CA GLY A 75 -14.67 3.41 11.73
C GLY A 75 -13.29 3.21 12.35
N CYS A 76 -12.51 2.21 11.93
CA CYS A 76 -11.11 2.04 12.38
C CYS A 76 -10.15 2.91 11.55
N ASP A 77 -9.10 3.44 12.19
CA ASP A 77 -8.14 4.33 11.53
C ASP A 77 -6.79 3.67 11.20
N LEU A 78 -6.12 4.21 10.18
CA LEU A 78 -4.84 3.73 9.68
C LEU A 78 -3.70 3.96 10.70
N ASP A 79 -3.91 4.86 11.66
CA ASP A 79 -2.92 5.18 12.68
C ASP A 79 -2.76 4.03 13.71
N ASP A 80 -3.84 3.29 14.02
CA ASP A 80 -3.78 2.08 14.85
C ASP A 80 -2.92 0.99 14.19
N TYR A 81 -3.06 0.85 12.87
CA TYR A 81 -2.23 -0.08 12.08
C TYR A 81 -0.75 0.28 12.11
N ARG A 82 -0.41 1.58 12.08
CA ARG A 82 0.99 2.01 12.09
C ARG A 82 1.72 1.59 13.36
N ALA A 83 1.07 1.67 14.52
CA ALA A 83 1.68 1.26 15.78
C ALA A 83 2.05 -0.24 15.76
N ALA A 84 1.15 -1.08 15.24
CA ALA A 84 1.41 -2.51 15.06
C ALA A 84 2.52 -2.78 14.04
N ARG A 85 2.53 -2.03 12.92
CA ARG A 85 3.47 -2.25 11.83
C ARG A 85 4.89 -1.75 12.13
N VAL A 86 5.05 -0.61 12.81
CA VAL A 86 6.37 -0.12 13.27
C VAL A 86 7.00 -1.13 14.22
N SER A 87 6.20 -1.77 15.08
CA SER A 87 6.66 -2.82 15.99
C SER A 87 7.12 -4.09 15.24
N ALA A 88 6.38 -4.49 14.20
CA ALA A 88 6.76 -5.63 13.34
C ALA A 88 7.98 -5.34 12.45
N GLU A 89 8.13 -4.11 11.95
CA GLU A 89 9.29 -3.68 11.17
C GLU A 89 10.55 -3.57 12.06
N ALA A 90 10.41 -3.10 13.30
CA ALA A 90 11.50 -3.09 14.29
C ALA A 90 11.97 -4.52 14.63
N ALA A 91 11.04 -5.48 14.76
CA ALA A 91 11.35 -6.88 15.04
C ALA A 91 12.07 -7.60 13.88
N LEU A 92 11.94 -7.13 12.64
CA LEU A 92 12.65 -7.68 11.48
C LEU A 92 14.07 -7.10 11.31
N THR A 93 14.45 -6.14 12.15
CA THR A 93 15.74 -5.42 12.10
C THR A 93 16.64 -5.75 13.31
N ALA A 94 16.19 -6.64 14.21
CA ALA A 94 16.93 -7.18 15.35
C ALA A 94 17.42 -8.60 15.04
#